data_AF-A0A6I6FF25-F1
#
_entry.id   AF-A0A6I6FF25-F1
#
_cell.length_a   1.000
_cell.length_b   1.000
_cell.length_c   1.000
_cell.angle_alpha   90.00
_cell.angle_beta   90.00
_cell.angle_gamma   90.00
#
_symmetry.space_group_name_H-M   'P 1'
#
loop_
_entity.id
_entity.type
_entity.pdbx_description
1 polymer ?
#
loop_
_entity_poly.entity_id
_entity_poly.type
_entity_poly.pdbx_seq_one_letter_code
_entity_poly.pdbx_strand_id
1 'polypeptide(L)'
;MSTTLGPPAVLAWRDYDPAACELPGMYLGEIALPGPPAGESDRLWGLGARRVRLPDPVDLSGEPDPGRAASAVGALSLVRDLTARAVLVEWDLRLDPADGDGWQALSHLQPPRRLEGPAGADEALRSWRRGHYLCKCLWRKGPGFVQIRDRRWGELRRFTADEPEYAEAIERLAHGAPADSVPRAVLDDFRGEALVLDVGPLAWWLPYRISRWLQESMTI
;
A
#
# COMPACT_ATOMS: atom_id res chain seq x y z
N MET A 1 -0.53 -15.92 -18.15
CA MET A 1 0.41 -15.87 -17.02
C MET A 1 0.72 -14.40 -16.77
N SER A 2 0.06 -13.77 -15.79
CA SER A 2 0.37 -12.39 -15.42
C SER A 2 1.57 -12.40 -14.51
N THR A 3 2.71 -11.94 -15.01
CA THR A 3 3.88 -11.65 -14.19
C THR A 3 3.59 -10.35 -13.46
N THR A 4 3.13 -10.42 -12.21
CA THR A 4 2.99 -9.24 -11.35
C THR A 4 4.40 -8.78 -10.98
N LEU A 5 4.91 -7.78 -11.70
CA LEU A 5 6.24 -7.24 -11.44
C LEU A 5 6.16 -6.32 -10.23
N GLY A 6 6.79 -6.69 -9.13
CA GLY A 6 7.13 -5.75 -8.05
C GLY A 6 8.51 -5.13 -8.29
N PRO A 7 9.01 -4.30 -7.36
CA PRO A 7 10.42 -3.90 -7.41
C PRO A 7 11.29 -5.16 -7.39
N PRO A 8 12.32 -5.26 -8.26
CA PRO A 8 13.10 -6.50 -8.40
C PRO A 8 13.91 -6.80 -7.13
N ALA A 9 14.28 -5.77 -6.38
CA ALA A 9 14.97 -5.86 -5.12
C ALA A 9 14.67 -4.67 -4.21
N VAL A 10 15.00 -4.81 -2.92
CA VAL A 10 14.94 -3.75 -1.92
C VAL A 10 16.18 -3.76 -1.05
N LEU A 11 16.52 -2.63 -0.45
CA LEU A 11 17.53 -2.56 0.60
C LEU A 11 16.84 -2.73 1.96
N ALA A 12 17.39 -3.54 2.86
CA ALA A 12 16.73 -3.81 4.14
C ALA A 12 17.67 -3.71 5.34
N TRP A 13 17.12 -3.33 6.50
CA TRP A 13 17.83 -3.25 7.77
C TRP A 13 17.02 -3.86 8.92
N ARG A 14 17.73 -4.36 9.93
CA ARG A 14 17.16 -4.96 11.14
C ARG A 14 16.58 -3.94 12.13
N ASP A 15 16.94 -2.68 11.98
CA ASP A 15 16.46 -1.57 12.79
C ASP A 15 16.03 -0.41 11.88
N TYR A 16 15.28 0.54 12.42
CA TYR A 16 14.90 1.78 11.74
C TYR A 16 15.68 2.99 12.26
N ASP A 17 16.31 2.90 13.43
CA ASP A 17 17.19 3.95 13.95
C ASP A 17 18.43 4.10 13.06
N PRO A 18 18.73 5.31 12.53
CA PRO A 18 19.86 5.51 11.64
C PRO A 18 21.21 5.12 12.25
N ALA A 19 21.45 5.38 13.53
CA ALA A 19 22.70 5.03 14.19
C ALA A 19 22.81 3.51 14.40
N ALA A 20 21.70 2.84 14.72
CA ALA A 20 21.69 1.38 14.75
C ALA A 20 21.97 0.78 13.38
N CYS A 21 21.43 1.37 12.29
CA CYS A 21 21.64 0.87 10.93
C CYS A 21 23.12 0.84 10.49
N GLU A 22 23.99 1.64 11.11
CA GLU A 22 25.43 1.68 10.82
C GLU A 22 26.22 0.55 11.52
N LEU A 23 25.62 -0.14 12.50
CA LEU A 23 26.29 -1.22 13.22
C LEU A 23 26.46 -2.48 12.34
N PRO A 24 27.56 -3.24 12.52
CA PRO A 24 27.76 -4.50 11.81
C PRO A 24 26.59 -5.47 11.97
N GLY A 25 26.12 -6.02 10.85
CA GLY A 25 25.01 -7.00 10.82
C GLY A 25 23.60 -6.39 10.84
N MET A 26 23.47 -5.06 10.94
CA MET A 26 22.16 -4.39 10.88
C MET A 26 21.66 -4.18 9.45
N TYR A 27 22.55 -3.95 8.49
CA TYR A 27 22.20 -3.98 7.07
C TYR A 27 22.05 -5.44 6.60
N LEU A 28 20.88 -5.77 6.06
CA LEU A 28 20.55 -7.09 5.52
C LEU A 28 21.02 -7.27 4.08
N GLY A 29 21.50 -6.20 3.43
CA GLY A 29 21.85 -6.22 2.03
C GLY A 29 20.72 -5.79 1.10
N GLU A 30 20.98 -5.94 -0.18
CA GLU A 30 19.99 -5.91 -1.24
C GLU A 30 19.31 -7.29 -1.31
N ILE A 31 17.99 -7.31 -1.15
CA ILE A 31 17.17 -8.52 -1.12
C ILE A 31 16.32 -8.56 -2.39
N ALA A 32 16.60 -9.55 -3.24
CA ALA A 32 15.77 -9.83 -4.40
C ALA A 32 14.37 -10.34 -3.99
N LEU A 33 13.36 -9.90 -4.74
CA LEU A 33 11.96 -10.26 -4.55
C LEU A 33 11.45 -11.08 -5.75
N PRO A 34 11.95 -12.33 -5.96
CA PRO A 34 11.60 -13.14 -7.12
C PRO A 34 10.22 -13.79 -7.02
N GLY A 35 9.59 -13.79 -5.84
CA GLY A 35 8.28 -14.38 -5.63
C GLY A 35 7.14 -13.47 -6.07
N PRO A 36 5.89 -13.99 -6.07
CA PRO A 36 4.71 -13.15 -6.17
C PRO A 36 4.74 -12.05 -5.08
N PRO A 37 4.20 -10.85 -5.34
CA PRO A 37 4.15 -9.80 -4.31
C PRO A 37 3.50 -10.25 -2.99
N ALA A 38 2.56 -11.21 -3.08
CA ALA A 38 1.99 -11.89 -1.94
C ALA A 38 3.04 -12.68 -1.15
N GLY A 39 3.32 -12.25 0.07
CA GLY A 39 4.21 -12.95 1.02
C GLY A 39 5.65 -12.44 1.08
N GLU A 40 6.08 -11.55 0.18
CA GLU A 40 7.42 -10.94 0.26
C GLU A 40 7.57 -10.06 1.51
N SER A 41 6.50 -9.39 1.95
CA SER A 41 6.47 -8.65 3.22
C SER A 41 6.68 -9.56 4.44
N ASP A 42 6.09 -10.77 4.41
CA ASP A 42 6.24 -11.79 5.45
C ASP A 42 7.67 -12.35 5.47
N ARG A 43 8.25 -12.58 4.30
CA ARG A 43 9.64 -13.01 4.13
C ARG A 43 10.61 -11.96 4.69
N LEU A 44 10.47 -10.69 4.29
CA LEU A 44 11.28 -9.58 4.81
C LEU A 44 11.15 -9.46 6.33
N TRP A 45 9.93 -9.56 6.87
CA TRP A 45 9.68 -9.56 8.30
C TRP A 45 10.40 -10.72 9.01
N GLY A 46 10.34 -11.93 8.45
CA GLY A 46 11.00 -13.14 8.95
C GLY A 46 12.52 -13.06 8.92
N LEU A 47 13.10 -12.36 7.93
CA LEU A 47 14.54 -12.04 7.90
C LEU A 47 14.94 -11.03 8.99
N GLY A 48 13.97 -10.38 9.63
CA GLY A 48 14.16 -9.39 10.67
C GLY A 48 14.14 -7.95 10.16
N ALA A 49 13.68 -7.69 8.93
CA ALA A 49 13.60 -6.32 8.43
C ALA A 49 12.65 -5.46 9.27
N ARG A 50 13.13 -4.28 9.66
CA ARG A 50 12.36 -3.20 10.34
C ARG A 50 12.42 -1.88 9.59
N ARG A 51 13.36 -1.76 8.65
CA ARG A 51 13.42 -0.70 7.65
C ARG A 51 13.67 -1.31 6.28
N VAL A 52 12.96 -0.83 5.27
CA VAL A 52 13.07 -1.27 3.88
C VAL A 52 13.10 -0.04 2.99
N ARG A 53 13.99 -0.01 2.00
CA ARG A 53 14.06 1.05 1.01
C ARG A 53 13.83 0.49 -0.39
N LEU A 54 12.86 1.07 -1.10
CA LEU A 54 12.69 0.87 -2.53
C LEU A 54 13.74 1.73 -3.26
N PRO A 55 14.52 1.13 -4.19
CA PRO A 55 15.54 1.86 -4.93
C PRO A 55 14.91 2.85 -5.93
N ASP A 56 13.86 2.40 -6.62
CA ASP A 56 13.21 3.16 -7.69
C ASP A 56 11.94 3.89 -7.21
N PRO A 57 11.63 5.07 -7.78
CA PRO A 57 10.36 5.74 -7.52
C PRO A 57 9.16 4.94 -8.01
N VAL A 58 8.06 5.02 -7.26
CA VAL A 58 6.74 4.57 -7.71
C VAL A 58 6.14 5.67 -8.56
N ASP A 59 6.00 5.42 -9.86
CA ASP A 59 5.48 6.40 -10.81
C ASP A 59 4.04 6.08 -11.23
N LEU A 60 3.11 6.97 -10.87
CA LEU A 60 1.70 6.94 -11.24
C LEU A 60 1.31 8.07 -12.20
N SER A 61 2.28 8.81 -12.74
CA SER A 61 2.03 9.99 -13.60
C SER A 61 1.78 9.62 -15.06
N GLY A 62 0.89 10.34 -15.74
CA GLY A 62 0.56 10.08 -17.15
C GLY A 62 -0.05 8.70 -17.41
N GLU A 63 -0.29 8.37 -18.68
CA GLU A 63 -0.90 7.09 -19.05
C GLU A 63 0.10 5.92 -18.92
N PRO A 64 -0.11 4.95 -18.01
CA PRO A 64 0.84 3.87 -17.81
C PRO A 64 0.69 2.78 -18.87
N ASP A 65 1.81 2.39 -19.47
CA ASP A 65 1.87 1.10 -20.15
C ASP A 65 1.63 -0.05 -19.15
N PRO A 66 1.20 -1.23 -19.62
CA PRO A 66 0.88 -2.35 -18.74
C PRO A 66 2.03 -2.80 -17.83
N GLY A 67 3.28 -2.69 -18.28
CA GLY A 67 4.46 -3.06 -17.49
C GLY A 67 4.72 -2.08 -16.35
N ARG A 68 4.62 -0.77 -16.62
CA ARG A 68 4.73 0.29 -15.60
C ARG A 68 3.60 0.19 -14.58
N ALA A 69 2.37 -0.06 -15.04
CA ALA A 69 1.22 -0.28 -14.18
C ALA A 69 1.44 -1.45 -13.22
N ALA A 70 1.89 -2.60 -13.75
CA ALA A 70 2.21 -3.77 -12.93
C ALA A 70 3.30 -3.46 -11.90
N SER A 71 4.41 -2.83 -12.32
CA SER A 71 5.52 -2.41 -11.46
C SER A 71 5.06 -1.50 -10.31
N ALA A 72 4.26 -0.48 -10.63
CA ALA A 72 3.75 0.45 -9.65
C ALA A 72 2.82 -0.23 -8.63
N VAL A 73 1.89 -1.08 -9.10
CA VAL A 73 0.98 -1.83 -8.22
C VAL A 73 1.74 -2.82 -7.33
N GLY A 74 2.76 -3.51 -7.85
CA GLY A 74 3.61 -4.39 -7.07
C GLY A 74 4.37 -3.64 -5.97
N ALA A 75 4.95 -2.49 -6.30
CA ALA A 75 5.63 -1.63 -5.32
C ALA A 75 4.68 -1.07 -4.25
N LEU A 76 3.52 -0.55 -4.66
CA LEU A 76 2.48 -0.06 -3.74
C LEU A 76 1.95 -1.16 -2.82
N SER A 77 1.76 -2.38 -3.34
CA SER A 77 1.37 -3.54 -2.54
C SER A 77 2.42 -3.87 -1.49
N LEU A 78 3.70 -3.85 -1.85
CA LEU A 78 4.79 -4.06 -0.90
C LEU A 78 4.83 -2.98 0.18
N VAL A 79 4.71 -1.71 -0.19
CA VAL A 79 4.63 -0.57 0.76
C VAL A 79 3.44 -0.76 1.71
N ARG A 80 2.27 -1.11 1.18
CA ARG A 80 1.04 -1.36 1.96
C ARG A 80 1.23 -2.48 2.98
N ASP A 81 1.76 -3.62 2.55
CA ASP A 81 1.88 -4.79 3.42
C ASP A 81 2.99 -4.61 4.47
N LEU A 82 4.07 -3.91 4.14
CA LEU A 82 5.10 -3.52 5.12
C LEU A 82 4.60 -2.47 6.10
N THR A 83 3.79 -1.50 5.64
CA THR A 83 3.11 -0.52 6.52
C THR A 83 2.22 -1.25 7.53
N ALA A 84 1.46 -2.26 7.09
CA ALA A 84 0.62 -3.09 7.96
C ALA A 84 1.41 -3.81 9.08
N ARG A 85 2.71 -4.03 8.85
CA ARG A 85 3.65 -4.67 9.79
C ARG A 85 4.47 -3.67 10.61
N ALA A 86 4.17 -2.37 10.52
CA ALA A 86 4.95 -1.30 11.14
C ALA A 86 6.44 -1.30 10.74
N VAL A 87 6.76 -1.73 9.52
CA VAL A 87 8.11 -1.59 8.95
C VAL A 87 8.26 -0.18 8.38
N LEU A 88 9.37 0.49 8.69
CA LEU A 88 9.69 1.78 8.09
C LEU A 88 10.02 1.60 6.60
N VAL A 89 9.13 2.03 5.72
CA VAL A 89 9.35 1.98 4.27
C VAL A 89 9.84 3.32 3.74
N GLU A 90 11.01 3.31 3.10
CA GLU A 90 11.59 4.43 2.39
C GLU A 90 11.35 4.28 0.89
N TRP A 91 10.54 5.16 0.33
CA TRP A 91 10.15 5.12 -1.07
C TRP A 91 9.85 6.54 -1.56
N ASP A 92 9.87 6.72 -2.87
CA ASP A 92 9.57 8.00 -3.52
C ASP A 92 8.34 7.80 -4.41
N LEU A 93 7.48 8.82 -4.49
CA LEU A 93 6.22 8.76 -5.24
C LEU A 93 6.16 9.91 -6.24
N ARG A 94 5.81 9.59 -7.49
CA ARG A 94 5.46 10.57 -8.52
C ARG A 94 4.00 10.38 -8.91
N LEU A 95 3.24 11.47 -8.82
CA LEU A 95 1.85 11.53 -9.28
C LEU A 95 1.74 12.38 -10.54
N ASP A 96 0.60 12.33 -11.21
CA ASP A 96 0.30 13.24 -12.31
C ASP A 96 0.23 14.69 -11.79
N PRO A 97 0.84 15.67 -12.47
CA PRO A 97 0.74 17.08 -12.08
C PRO A 97 -0.70 17.61 -12.00
N ALA A 98 -1.63 17.04 -12.78
CA ALA A 98 -3.04 17.39 -12.74
C ALA A 98 -3.80 16.75 -11.57
N ASP A 99 -3.22 15.74 -10.91
CA ASP A 99 -3.83 15.02 -9.81
C ASP A 99 -3.49 15.67 -8.46
N GLY A 100 -4.12 16.82 -8.20
CA GLY A 100 -3.84 17.66 -7.03
C GLY A 100 -4.07 16.97 -5.68
N ASP A 101 -5.03 16.05 -5.61
CA ASP A 101 -5.47 15.40 -4.37
C ASP A 101 -5.31 13.87 -4.36
N GLY A 102 -4.81 13.24 -5.44
CA GLY A 102 -4.66 11.78 -5.50
C GLY A 102 -3.74 11.18 -4.44
N TRP A 103 -2.84 11.98 -3.87
CA TRP A 103 -2.02 11.58 -2.72
C TRP A 103 -2.88 11.19 -1.49
N GLN A 104 -4.07 11.78 -1.33
CA GLN A 104 -4.94 11.54 -0.17
C GLN A 104 -5.40 10.07 -0.11
N ALA A 105 -5.67 9.45 -1.27
CA ALA A 105 -6.04 8.05 -1.39
C ALA A 105 -4.95 7.10 -0.89
N LEU A 106 -3.69 7.52 -0.95
CA LEU A 106 -2.52 6.77 -0.49
C LEU A 106 -2.09 7.16 0.95
N SER A 107 -2.73 8.16 1.56
CA SER A 107 -2.28 8.77 2.82
C SER A 107 -2.31 7.87 4.06
N HIS A 108 -2.82 6.64 3.92
CA HIS A 108 -2.78 5.57 4.93
C HIS A 108 -1.49 4.74 4.89
N LEU A 109 -0.73 4.81 3.80
CA LEU A 109 0.58 4.17 3.67
C LEU A 109 1.65 4.99 4.40
N GLN A 110 2.77 4.35 4.73
CA GLN A 110 3.97 5.03 5.19
C GLN A 110 4.28 6.21 4.25
N PRO A 111 4.41 7.46 4.75
CA PRO A 111 4.64 8.61 3.90
C PRO A 111 5.93 8.45 3.09
N PRO A 112 5.95 8.78 1.79
CA PRO A 112 7.16 8.69 1.00
C PRO A 112 8.22 9.70 1.48
N ARG A 113 9.47 9.49 1.09
CA ARG A 113 10.54 10.47 1.35
C ARG A 113 10.38 11.70 0.47
N ARG A 114 9.90 11.49 -0.76
CA ARG A 114 9.66 12.52 -1.78
C ARG A 114 8.31 12.29 -2.45
N LEU A 115 7.60 13.38 -2.70
CA LEU A 115 6.40 13.43 -3.51
C LEU A 115 6.66 14.41 -4.66
N GLU A 116 6.43 13.97 -5.89
CA GLU A 116 6.61 14.77 -7.11
C GLU A 116 5.32 14.81 -7.93
N GLY A 117 5.17 15.83 -8.79
CA GLY A 117 4.06 15.97 -9.73
C GLY A 117 3.17 17.17 -9.40
N PRO A 118 2.32 17.12 -8.37
CA PRO A 118 1.37 18.18 -8.06
C PRO A 118 2.06 19.51 -7.68
N ALA A 119 1.46 20.64 -8.06
CA ALA A 119 1.99 21.98 -7.76
C ALA A 119 2.16 22.27 -6.25
N GLY A 120 1.48 21.50 -5.38
CA GLY A 120 1.56 21.57 -3.91
C GLY A 120 2.26 20.39 -3.25
N ALA A 121 3.11 19.63 -3.97
CA ALA A 121 3.67 18.36 -3.49
C ALA A 121 4.33 18.44 -2.09
N ASP A 122 5.07 19.52 -1.80
CA ASP A 122 5.69 19.70 -0.49
C ASP A 122 4.68 19.87 0.65
N GLU A 123 3.58 20.58 0.40
CA GLU A 123 2.51 20.76 1.38
C GLU A 123 1.71 19.47 1.57
N ALA A 124 1.37 18.80 0.47
CA ALA A 124 0.73 17.49 0.48
C ALA A 124 1.56 16.49 1.28
N LEU A 125 2.87 16.44 1.06
CA LEU A 125 3.78 15.55 1.80
C LEU A 125 3.87 15.89 3.29
N ARG A 126 3.90 17.19 3.65
CA ARG A 126 3.82 17.61 5.06
C ARG A 126 2.49 17.19 5.69
N SER A 127 1.38 17.33 4.96
CA SER A 127 0.04 16.93 5.42
C SER A 127 -0.04 15.42 5.66
N TRP A 128 0.42 14.62 4.70
CA TRP A 128 0.51 13.17 4.81
C TRP A 128 1.34 12.77 6.03
N ARG A 129 2.54 13.33 6.23
CA ARG A 129 3.39 13.02 7.40
C ARG A 129 2.73 13.34 8.73
N ARG A 130 2.05 14.50 8.83
CA ARG A 130 1.34 14.88 10.08
C ARG A 130 0.13 14.01 10.36
N GLY A 131 -0.60 13.63 9.32
CA GLY A 131 -1.84 12.86 9.43
C GLY A 131 -1.67 11.34 9.36
N HIS A 132 -0.45 10.83 9.21
CA HIS A 132 -0.20 9.40 9.09
C HIS A 132 -0.17 8.71 10.45
N TYR A 133 -0.85 7.57 10.52
CA TYR A 133 -0.77 6.63 11.62
C TYR A 133 -1.15 5.22 11.11
N LEU A 134 -0.70 4.19 11.81
CA LEU A 134 -1.05 2.81 11.48
C LEU A 134 -2.55 2.56 11.71
N CYS A 135 -3.13 1.62 10.97
CA CYS A 135 -4.56 1.33 10.97
C CYS A 135 -5.46 2.50 10.48
N LYS A 136 -4.93 3.40 9.63
CA LYS A 136 -5.71 4.52 9.05
C LYS A 136 -6.70 4.10 7.96
N CYS A 137 -6.36 3.11 7.14
CA CYS A 137 -7.27 2.48 6.18
C CYS A 137 -6.99 0.97 6.15
N LEU A 138 -7.90 0.19 6.71
CA LEU A 138 -7.69 -1.25 6.96
C LEU A 138 -8.95 -2.06 6.70
N TRP A 139 -8.75 -3.36 6.53
CA TRP A 139 -9.84 -4.32 6.52
C TRP A 139 -9.52 -5.57 7.34
N ARG A 140 -10.60 -6.27 7.73
CA ARG A 140 -10.55 -7.59 8.36
C ARG A 140 -11.60 -8.51 7.77
N LYS A 141 -11.34 -9.82 7.87
CA LYS A 141 -12.29 -10.88 7.59
C LYS A 141 -12.74 -11.52 8.91
N GLY A 142 -14.00 -11.34 9.26
CA GLY A 142 -14.66 -12.04 10.35
C GLY A 142 -15.34 -13.33 9.86
N PRO A 143 -16.01 -14.08 10.75
CA PRO A 143 -16.84 -15.21 10.35
C PRO A 143 -18.01 -14.73 9.49
N GLY A 144 -17.94 -14.97 8.18
CA GLY A 144 -19.01 -14.65 7.23
C GLY A 144 -19.12 -13.18 6.83
N PHE A 145 -18.18 -12.30 7.20
CA PHE A 145 -18.22 -10.90 6.79
C PHE A 145 -16.82 -10.30 6.61
N VAL A 146 -16.74 -9.22 5.83
CA VAL A 146 -15.59 -8.31 5.79
C VAL A 146 -15.98 -6.97 6.39
N GLN A 147 -15.04 -6.34 7.09
CA GLN A 147 -15.23 -4.99 7.62
C GLN A 147 -14.03 -4.14 7.28
N ILE A 148 -14.31 -2.99 6.66
CA ILE A 148 -13.34 -1.96 6.30
C ILE A 148 -13.54 -0.75 7.22
N ARG A 149 -12.43 -0.16 7.64
CA ARG A 149 -12.39 1.10 8.38
C ARG A 149 -11.46 2.04 7.66
N ASP A 150 -11.95 3.22 7.33
CA ASP A 150 -11.18 4.24 6.63
C ASP A 150 -11.28 5.58 7.36
N ARG A 151 -10.12 6.19 7.60
CA ARG A 151 -9.96 7.51 8.21
C ARG A 151 -9.06 8.45 7.38
N ARG A 152 -8.82 8.12 6.11
CA ARG A 152 -8.06 9.01 5.20
C ARG A 152 -8.67 10.41 5.11
N TRP A 153 -10.00 10.49 5.23
CA TRP A 153 -10.79 11.71 5.01
C TRP A 153 -11.07 12.53 6.29
N GLY A 154 -10.58 12.09 7.45
CA GLY A 154 -10.76 12.77 8.74
C GLY A 154 -11.81 12.12 9.63
N GLU A 155 -12.95 11.73 9.07
CA GLU A 155 -13.98 10.94 9.75
C GLU A 155 -13.74 9.43 9.64
N LEU A 156 -14.34 8.65 10.54
CA LEU A 156 -14.34 7.19 10.44
C LEU A 156 -15.48 6.71 9.53
N ARG A 157 -15.12 6.29 8.32
CA ARG A 157 -16.00 5.54 7.41
C ARG A 157 -15.92 4.05 7.73
N ARG A 158 -17.06 3.37 7.71
CA ARG A 158 -17.16 1.92 7.93
C ARG A 158 -17.97 1.30 6.81
N PHE A 159 -17.39 0.30 6.17
CA PHE A 159 -18.07 -0.56 5.20
C PHE A 159 -18.07 -1.98 5.74
N THR A 160 -19.22 -2.64 5.77
CA THR A 160 -19.36 -4.04 6.19
C THR A 160 -20.20 -4.76 5.16
N ALA A 161 -19.70 -5.89 4.66
CA ALA A 161 -20.38 -6.74 3.71
C ALA A 161 -20.29 -8.19 4.19
N ASP A 162 -21.38 -8.94 4.05
CA ASP A 162 -21.45 -10.37 4.35
C ASP A 162 -21.63 -11.23 3.09
N GLU A 163 -21.83 -10.58 1.93
CA GLU A 163 -21.89 -11.26 0.65
C GLU A 163 -20.48 -11.77 0.24
N PRO A 164 -20.34 -13.06 -0.10
CA PRO A 164 -19.04 -13.67 -0.38
C PRO A 164 -18.23 -12.98 -1.48
N GLU A 165 -18.91 -12.43 -2.49
CA GLU A 165 -18.31 -11.74 -3.62
C GLU A 165 -17.42 -10.55 -3.24
N TYR A 166 -17.74 -9.82 -2.16
CA TYR A 166 -16.87 -8.75 -1.68
C TYR A 166 -15.55 -9.31 -1.14
N ALA A 167 -15.62 -10.38 -0.34
CA ALA A 167 -14.42 -11.00 0.20
C ALA A 167 -13.54 -11.58 -0.91
N GLU A 168 -14.14 -12.21 -1.92
CA GLU A 168 -13.40 -12.72 -3.07
C GLU A 168 -12.79 -11.61 -3.93
N ALA A 169 -13.52 -10.53 -4.17
CA ALA A 169 -13.03 -9.38 -4.93
C ALA A 169 -11.84 -8.72 -4.21
N ILE A 170 -11.89 -8.57 -2.88
CA ILE A 170 -10.76 -8.06 -2.09
C ILE A 170 -9.52 -8.93 -2.28
N GLU A 171 -9.66 -10.26 -2.16
CA GLU A 171 -8.51 -11.17 -2.32
C GLU A 171 -7.97 -11.14 -3.77
N ARG A 172 -8.82 -10.98 -4.79
CA ARG A 172 -8.38 -10.80 -6.19
C ARG A 172 -7.62 -9.48 -6.41
N LEU A 173 -8.12 -8.38 -5.85
CA LEU A 173 -7.55 -7.04 -6.01
C LEU A 173 -6.35 -6.78 -5.10
N ALA A 174 -6.08 -7.67 -4.13
CA ALA A 174 -5.07 -7.49 -3.09
C ALA A 174 -3.69 -7.11 -3.64
N HIS A 175 -3.27 -7.66 -4.78
CA HIS A 175 -1.99 -7.32 -5.42
C HIS A 175 -2.16 -6.79 -6.85
N GLY A 176 -3.33 -6.22 -7.13
CA GLY A 176 -3.70 -5.77 -8.46
C GLY A 176 -4.32 -6.87 -9.30
N ALA A 177 -5.44 -6.56 -9.95
CA ALA A 177 -6.02 -7.42 -10.97
C ALA A 177 -6.68 -6.58 -12.08
N PRO A 178 -6.84 -7.12 -13.30
CA PRO A 178 -7.65 -6.47 -14.32
C PRO A 178 -9.05 -6.13 -13.80
N ALA A 179 -9.55 -4.94 -14.09
CA ALA A 179 -10.85 -4.48 -13.59
C ALA A 179 -12.02 -5.39 -14.02
N ASP A 180 -11.91 -6.04 -15.17
CA ASP A 180 -12.91 -6.98 -15.71
C ASP A 180 -12.85 -8.39 -15.06
N SER A 181 -11.86 -8.65 -14.21
CA SER A 181 -11.71 -9.93 -13.50
C SER A 181 -12.53 -10.02 -12.20
N VAL A 182 -13.22 -8.93 -11.82
CA VAL A 182 -14.10 -8.86 -10.65
C VAL A 182 -15.51 -8.43 -11.07
N PRO A 183 -16.58 -8.82 -10.32
CA PRO A 183 -17.92 -8.37 -10.61
C PRO A 183 -18.02 -6.85 -10.65
N ARG A 184 -18.58 -6.31 -11.74
CA ARG A 184 -18.65 -4.85 -11.96
C ARG A 184 -19.33 -4.09 -10.83
N ALA A 185 -20.43 -4.62 -10.31
CA ALA A 185 -21.15 -4.00 -9.19
C ALA A 185 -20.26 -3.82 -7.95
N VAL A 186 -19.56 -4.88 -7.55
CA VAL A 186 -18.62 -4.86 -6.41
C VAL A 186 -17.48 -3.87 -6.64
N LEU A 187 -16.93 -3.83 -7.85
CA LEU A 187 -15.85 -2.90 -8.18
C LEU A 187 -16.34 -1.43 -8.16
N ASP A 188 -17.54 -1.18 -8.67
CA ASP A 188 -18.15 0.15 -8.67
C ASP A 188 -18.43 0.62 -7.23
N ASP A 189 -18.88 -0.26 -6.33
CA ASP A 189 -19.04 0.04 -4.90
C ASP A 189 -17.68 0.38 -4.25
N PHE A 190 -16.63 -0.41 -4.51
CA PHE A 190 -15.29 -0.12 -3.99
C PHE A 190 -14.71 1.20 -4.51
N ARG A 191 -14.97 1.55 -5.77
CA ARG A 191 -14.58 2.85 -6.34
C ARG A 191 -15.35 3.99 -5.69
N GLY A 192 -16.66 3.82 -5.49
CA GLY A 192 -17.51 4.80 -4.80
C GLY A 192 -17.02 5.11 -3.38
N GLU A 193 -16.50 4.11 -2.69
CA GLU A 193 -15.91 4.24 -1.35
C GLU A 193 -14.41 4.60 -1.36
N ALA A 194 -13.82 4.85 -2.53
CA ALA A 194 -12.39 5.12 -2.72
C ALA A 194 -11.47 4.03 -2.13
N LEU A 195 -11.90 2.77 -2.12
CA LEU A 195 -11.17 1.61 -1.59
C LEU A 195 -10.30 0.91 -2.65
N VAL A 196 -10.47 1.29 -3.91
CA VAL A 196 -9.68 0.83 -5.05
C VAL A 196 -9.03 2.02 -5.74
N LEU A 197 -7.78 1.86 -6.16
CA LEU A 197 -7.09 2.76 -7.07
C LEU A 197 -6.89 2.07 -8.42
N ASP A 198 -7.28 2.74 -9.50
CA ASP A 198 -7.01 2.28 -10.85
C ASP A 198 -5.61 2.76 -11.29
N VAL A 199 -4.78 1.84 -11.77
CA VAL A 199 -3.43 2.08 -12.29
C VAL A 199 -3.35 1.43 -13.66
N GLY A 200 -3.62 2.23 -14.70
CA GLY A 200 -3.76 1.70 -16.06
C GLY A 200 -4.88 0.65 -16.14
N PRO A 201 -4.60 -0.57 -16.65
CA PRO A 201 -5.62 -1.62 -16.74
C PRO A 201 -5.89 -2.34 -15.41
N LEU A 202 -5.14 -2.04 -14.35
CA LEU A 202 -5.22 -2.74 -13.08
C LEU A 202 -6.04 -1.94 -12.06
N ALA A 203 -6.93 -2.63 -11.36
CA ALA A 203 -7.55 -2.16 -10.14
C ALA A 203 -6.78 -2.72 -8.93
N TRP A 204 -6.43 -1.86 -7.97
CA TRP A 204 -5.64 -2.23 -6.79
C TRP A 204 -6.36 -1.90 -5.49
N TRP A 205 -6.42 -2.87 -4.58
CA TRP A 205 -7.04 -2.72 -3.26
C TRP A 205 -6.18 -1.87 -2.32
N LEU A 206 -6.74 -0.77 -1.80
CA LEU A 206 -6.00 0.18 -0.96
C LEU A 206 -5.86 -0.27 0.51
N PRO A 207 -6.91 -0.74 1.21
CA PRO A 207 -6.82 -1.09 2.63
C PRO A 207 -5.84 -2.23 2.90
N TYR A 208 -4.92 -2.09 3.87
CA TYR A 208 -4.14 -3.25 4.30
C TYR A 208 -4.96 -4.20 5.17
N ARG A 209 -4.62 -5.48 5.07
CA ARG A 209 -5.14 -6.54 5.95
C ARG A 209 -4.42 -6.49 7.28
N ILE A 210 -5.18 -6.43 8.39
CA ILE A 210 -4.61 -6.61 9.73
C ILE A 210 -4.73 -8.07 10.18
N SER A 211 -3.64 -8.63 10.71
CA SER A 211 -3.62 -10.02 11.21
C SER A 211 -3.93 -10.13 12.71
N ARG A 212 -3.83 -9.03 13.46
CA ARG A 212 -4.16 -8.96 14.89
C ARG A 212 -4.99 -7.73 15.17
N TRP A 213 -6.08 -7.89 15.92
CA TRP A 213 -6.92 -6.77 16.30
C TRP A 213 -6.27 -6.01 17.45
N LEU A 214 -5.99 -4.73 17.24
CA LEU A 214 -5.72 -3.83 18.35
C LEU A 214 -7.06 -3.61 19.06
N GLN A 215 -7.21 -4.25 20.22
CA GLN A 215 -8.45 -4.21 21.00
C GLN A 215 -8.68 -2.83 21.62
N GLU A 216 -7.66 -1.97 21.64
CA GLU A 216 -7.78 -0.58 22.08
C GLU A 216 -8.31 0.29 20.94
N SER A 217 -9.40 0.99 21.23
CA SER A 217 -9.80 2.18 20.49
C SER A 217 -8.60 3.11 20.41
N MET A 218 -7.99 3.21 19.23
CA MET A 218 -7.13 4.34 18.89
C MET A 218 -8.00 5.59 18.98
N THR A 219 -8.07 6.16 20.17
CA THR A 219 -8.53 7.51 20.44
C THR A 219 -7.38 8.40 19.98
N ILE A 220 -7.62 9.14 18.90
CA ILE A 220 -6.74 10.22 18.45
C ILE A 220 -7.29 11.49 19.06
#